data_AF-A0A538HZ92-F1
#
_entry.id   AF-A0A538HZ92-F1
#
_cell.length_a   1.000
_cell.length_b   1.000
_cell.length_c   1.000
_cell.angle_alpha   90.00
_cell.angle_beta   90.00
_cell.angle_gamma   90.00
#
_symmetry.space_group_name_H-M   'P 1'
#
loop_
_entity.id
_entity.type
_entity.pdbx_description
1 polymer ?
#
loop_
_entity_poly.entity_id
_entity_poly.type
_entity_poly.pdbx_seq_one_letter_code
_entity_poly.pdbx_strand_id
1 'polypeptide(L)'
;MSSVQAPVEPNDHLAGLNDAQREAVLHTEGPLLVIAGAGSGKTRVLTHRVAHLIRACGVKPNEILAITFTNKAAGEMRERLERMLGRTARAIWILTFHAACGRMLRAEAPRLGYRSTFTIYDQADQIRVVKACLEELGRDPKRFTPRGIHAQISNAKNRLVGPDAYMARVSSFYDQTVAEVYELYQRRLFNSNAVDFDDLLMLTVEVLERFPEARERWQQAFRYILVDEYQDTNHAQYRLLQLLASEHRNVFAVGDPDQSVYSFRGADISNILDFERDFPGAATIALEQNYRSTNAILGAANAVIENNRERKPKRLFSELGDGEPVQAIEVEDEHAEARFVAAEIAHLVENGLSASEIAVFYRTNAQSRVLEDVLVRQDVPYQVIGGPRFYERAEIK
;
A
#
# COMPACT_ATOMS: atom_id res chain seq x y z
N MET A 1 -38.11 -3.22 25.86
CA MET A 1 -38.68 -2.84 24.56
C MET A 1 -37.61 -3.08 23.52
N SER A 2 -37.78 -4.14 22.73
CA SER A 2 -36.84 -4.56 21.69
C SER A 2 -36.93 -3.56 20.54
N SER A 3 -35.83 -2.88 20.21
CA SER A 3 -35.75 -2.06 19.01
C SER A 3 -35.65 -2.99 17.80
N VAL A 4 -36.80 -3.21 17.16
CA VAL A 4 -36.87 -3.86 15.85
C VAL A 4 -36.09 -2.97 14.87
N GLN A 5 -34.91 -3.43 14.44
CA GLN A 5 -34.21 -2.84 13.31
C GLN A 5 -35.15 -2.91 12.09
N ALA A 6 -35.40 -1.77 11.47
CA ALA A 6 -36.17 -1.70 10.24
C ALA A 6 -35.56 -2.65 9.18
N PRO A 7 -36.39 -3.29 8.34
CA PRO A 7 -35.89 -4.14 7.27
C PRO A 7 -35.01 -3.29 6.34
N VAL A 8 -33.78 -3.73 6.13
CA VAL A 8 -32.83 -3.08 5.23
C VAL A 8 -33.33 -3.27 3.80
N GLU A 9 -33.59 -2.16 3.11
CA GLU A 9 -34.04 -2.13 1.71
C GLU A 9 -33.09 -2.94 0.80
N PRO A 10 -33.61 -3.68 -0.21
CA PRO A 10 -32.83 -4.63 -1.02
C PRO A 10 -31.56 -4.03 -1.68
N ASN A 11 -31.54 -2.70 -1.91
CA ASN A 11 -30.47 -2.00 -2.63
C ASN A 11 -29.75 -0.92 -1.80
N ASP A 12 -29.87 -0.93 -0.47
CA ASP A 12 -29.20 0.05 0.42
C ASP A 12 -27.67 0.11 0.17
N HIS A 13 -27.06 -1.03 -0.15
CA HIS A 13 -25.63 -1.15 -0.46
C HIS A 13 -25.21 -0.51 -1.80
N LEU A 14 -26.12 -0.01 -2.63
CA LEU A 14 -25.81 0.76 -3.85
C LEU A 14 -26.13 2.25 -3.69
N ALA A 15 -26.73 2.66 -2.56
CA ALA A 15 -27.18 4.02 -2.36
C ALA A 15 -26.01 5.03 -2.37
N GLY A 16 -26.25 6.15 -3.08
CA GLY A 16 -25.32 7.28 -3.20
C GLY A 16 -24.06 7.03 -4.05
N LEU A 17 -23.94 5.89 -4.73
CA LEU A 17 -22.91 5.64 -5.74
C LEU A 17 -23.32 6.28 -7.07
N ASN A 18 -22.36 6.87 -7.79
CA ASN A 18 -22.55 7.28 -9.18
C ASN A 18 -22.54 6.06 -10.14
N ASP A 19 -22.84 6.26 -11.42
CA ASP A 19 -23.00 5.17 -12.38
C ASP A 19 -21.74 4.31 -12.53
N ALA A 20 -20.55 4.93 -12.66
CA ALA A 20 -19.29 4.20 -12.77
C ALA A 20 -18.94 3.41 -11.49
N GLN A 21 -19.20 3.98 -10.31
CA GLN A 21 -19.04 3.27 -9.03
C GLN A 21 -20.03 2.11 -8.91
N ARG A 22 -21.28 2.27 -9.36
CA ARG A 22 -22.28 1.20 -9.39
C ARG A 22 -21.86 0.08 -10.33
N GLU A 23 -21.42 0.41 -11.53
CA GLU A 23 -20.90 -0.55 -12.51
C GLU A 23 -19.76 -1.39 -11.89
N ALA A 24 -18.80 -0.73 -11.24
CA ALA A 24 -17.69 -1.42 -10.57
C ALA A 24 -18.14 -2.32 -9.40
N VAL A 25 -19.16 -1.91 -8.63
CA VAL A 25 -19.73 -2.72 -7.54
C VAL A 25 -20.48 -3.94 -8.07
N LEU A 26 -21.21 -3.78 -9.17
CA LEU A 26 -22.07 -4.81 -9.77
C LEU A 26 -21.31 -5.81 -10.64
N HIS A 27 -20.10 -5.50 -11.08
CA HIS A 27 -19.27 -6.40 -11.88
C HIS A 27 -18.67 -7.52 -11.01
N THR A 28 -19.45 -8.54 -10.63
CA THR A 28 -19.03 -9.49 -9.59
C THR A 28 -18.01 -10.53 -10.05
N GLU A 29 -18.23 -11.12 -11.22
CA GLU A 29 -17.43 -12.23 -11.75
C GLU A 29 -16.41 -11.74 -12.79
N GLY A 30 -15.26 -12.41 -12.85
CA GLY A 30 -14.16 -12.07 -13.73
C GLY A 30 -13.22 -10.97 -13.17
N PRO A 31 -12.09 -10.74 -13.86
CA PRO A 31 -11.13 -9.74 -13.45
C PRO A 31 -11.61 -8.33 -13.80
N LEU A 32 -11.49 -7.40 -12.86
CA LEU A 32 -11.84 -6.00 -13.04
C LEU A 32 -10.73 -5.10 -12.48
N LEU A 33 -10.22 -4.20 -13.33
CA LEU A 33 -9.39 -3.08 -12.94
C LEU A 33 -10.24 -1.80 -12.84
N VAL A 34 -10.25 -1.18 -11.67
CA VAL A 34 -10.84 0.13 -11.46
C VAL A 34 -9.73 1.18 -11.39
N ILE A 35 -9.65 2.01 -12.43
CA ILE A 35 -8.71 3.13 -12.49
C ILE A 35 -9.37 4.32 -11.80
N ALA A 36 -8.92 4.64 -10.61
CA ALA A 36 -9.61 5.58 -9.76
C ALA A 36 -8.68 6.71 -9.31
N GLY A 37 -8.99 7.93 -9.74
CA GLY A 37 -8.23 9.11 -9.32
C GLY A 37 -8.20 9.32 -7.80
N ALA A 38 -7.33 10.24 -7.34
CA ALA A 38 -7.40 10.71 -5.97
C ALA A 38 -8.81 11.24 -5.69
N GLY A 39 -9.37 10.91 -4.53
CA GLY A 39 -10.67 11.43 -4.12
C GLY A 39 -11.90 10.90 -4.90
N SER A 40 -11.77 9.93 -5.80
CA SER A 40 -12.91 9.40 -6.58
C SER A 40 -13.72 8.30 -5.89
N GLY A 41 -13.36 7.96 -4.65
CA GLY A 41 -14.09 7.00 -3.83
C GLY A 41 -13.61 5.54 -3.92
N LYS A 42 -12.31 5.28 -4.21
CA LYS A 42 -11.68 3.94 -4.21
C LYS A 42 -12.19 3.02 -3.08
N THR A 43 -11.96 3.45 -1.84
CA THR A 43 -12.34 2.70 -0.63
C THR A 43 -13.85 2.50 -0.54
N ARG A 44 -14.64 3.48 -1.01
CA ARG A 44 -16.12 3.37 -1.03
C ARG A 44 -16.55 2.25 -1.97
N VAL A 45 -16.01 2.20 -3.18
CA VAL A 45 -16.33 1.13 -4.15
C VAL A 45 -15.93 -0.23 -3.59
N LEU A 46 -14.73 -0.36 -3.02
CA LEU A 46 -14.28 -1.61 -2.37
C LEU A 46 -15.25 -2.08 -1.28
N THR A 47 -15.64 -1.20 -0.35
CA THR A 47 -16.53 -1.58 0.76
C THR A 47 -17.95 -1.89 0.29
N HIS A 48 -18.48 -1.12 -0.68
CA HIS A 48 -19.80 -1.38 -1.24
C HIS A 48 -19.84 -2.67 -2.06
N ARG A 49 -18.76 -2.99 -2.78
CA ARG A 49 -18.60 -4.25 -3.50
C ARG A 49 -18.64 -5.45 -2.56
N VAL A 50 -17.86 -5.43 -1.48
CA VAL A 50 -17.89 -6.51 -0.48
C VAL A 50 -19.29 -6.67 0.11
N ALA A 51 -19.97 -5.56 0.41
CA ALA A 51 -21.34 -5.61 0.91
C ALA A 51 -22.32 -6.18 -0.13
N HIS A 52 -22.17 -5.83 -1.40
CA HIS A 52 -22.95 -6.38 -2.51
C HIS A 52 -22.76 -7.89 -2.65
N LEU A 53 -21.51 -8.36 -2.69
CA LEU A 53 -21.17 -9.79 -2.79
C LEU A 53 -21.84 -10.61 -1.68
N ILE A 54 -21.84 -10.10 -0.45
CA ILE A 54 -22.43 -10.81 0.70
C ILE A 54 -23.96 -10.72 0.68
N ARG A 55 -24.53 -9.51 0.53
CA ARG A 55 -25.98 -9.28 0.70
C ARG A 55 -26.79 -9.73 -0.51
N ALA A 56 -26.32 -9.45 -1.72
CA ALA A 56 -27.05 -9.69 -2.96
C ALA A 56 -26.64 -11.02 -3.62
N CYS A 57 -25.35 -11.35 -3.62
CA CYS A 57 -24.84 -12.55 -4.29
C CYS A 57 -24.71 -13.78 -3.38
N GLY A 58 -24.90 -13.61 -2.06
CA GLY A 58 -24.84 -14.71 -1.09
C GLY A 58 -23.43 -15.30 -0.89
N VAL A 59 -22.38 -14.56 -1.23
CA VAL A 59 -20.98 -14.97 -1.05
C VAL A 59 -20.67 -15.09 0.44
N LYS A 60 -19.99 -16.16 0.86
CA LYS A 60 -19.65 -16.33 2.26
C LYS A 60 -18.53 -15.35 2.64
N PRO A 61 -18.57 -14.71 3.82
CA PRO A 61 -17.58 -13.70 4.19
C PRO A 61 -16.13 -14.22 4.19
N ASN A 62 -15.93 -15.49 4.54
CA ASN A 62 -14.62 -16.13 4.54
C ASN A 62 -14.11 -16.50 3.13
N GLU A 63 -14.93 -16.36 2.09
CA GLU A 63 -14.55 -16.51 0.68
C GLU A 63 -13.94 -15.23 0.09
N ILE A 64 -13.86 -14.15 0.89
CA ILE A 64 -13.42 -12.81 0.45
C ILE A 64 -12.09 -12.44 1.12
N LEU A 65 -11.09 -12.16 0.29
CA LEU A 65 -9.80 -11.58 0.67
C LEU A 65 -9.71 -10.15 0.15
N ALA A 66 -9.69 -9.17 1.06
CA ALA A 66 -9.48 -7.76 0.75
C ALA A 66 -8.10 -7.32 1.26
N ILE A 67 -7.23 -6.94 0.33
CA ILE A 67 -5.84 -6.55 0.58
C ILE A 67 -5.69 -5.03 0.47
N THR A 68 -5.05 -4.42 1.47
CA THR A 68 -4.68 -3.00 1.47
C THR A 68 -3.18 -2.82 1.68
N PHE A 69 -2.63 -1.66 1.29
CA PHE A 69 -1.19 -1.42 1.45
C PHE A 69 -0.77 -1.15 2.91
N THR A 70 -1.64 -0.48 3.69
CA THR A 70 -1.34 -0.10 5.09
C THR A 70 -2.29 -0.72 6.10
N ASN A 71 -1.81 -0.87 7.34
CA ASN A 71 -2.65 -1.32 8.46
C ASN A 71 -3.78 -0.32 8.77
N LYS A 72 -3.53 0.97 8.59
CA LYS A 72 -4.54 2.02 8.76
C LYS A 72 -5.67 1.85 7.75
N ALA A 73 -5.37 1.66 6.47
CA ALA A 73 -6.36 1.41 5.43
C ALA A 73 -7.16 0.12 5.70
N ALA A 74 -6.51 -0.96 6.14
CA ALA A 74 -7.20 -2.19 6.55
C ALA A 74 -8.16 -1.96 7.73
N GLY A 75 -7.75 -1.15 8.70
CA GLY A 75 -8.57 -0.75 9.85
C GLY A 75 -9.80 0.04 9.43
N GLU A 76 -9.60 1.11 8.66
CA GLU A 76 -10.68 1.96 8.16
C GLU A 76 -11.67 1.19 7.27
N MET A 77 -11.18 0.31 6.40
CA MET A 77 -12.02 -0.55 5.56
C MET A 77 -12.85 -1.51 6.43
N ARG A 78 -12.25 -2.10 7.47
CA ARG A 78 -12.96 -2.96 8.43
C ARG A 78 -14.06 -2.20 9.16
N GLU A 79 -13.78 -1.02 9.71
CA GLU A 79 -14.80 -0.20 10.40
C GLU A 79 -15.97 0.19 9.50
N ARG A 80 -15.69 0.49 8.22
CA ARG A 80 -16.74 0.76 7.23
C ARG A 80 -17.59 -0.49 6.97
N LEU A 81 -16.95 -1.64 6.78
CA LEU A 81 -17.67 -2.90 6.55
C LEU A 81 -18.43 -3.38 7.79
N GLU A 82 -17.94 -3.14 9.00
CA GLU A 82 -18.66 -3.44 10.24
C GLU A 82 -19.93 -2.59 10.37
N ARG A 83 -19.90 -1.33 9.95
CA ARG A 83 -21.11 -0.49 9.89
C ARG A 83 -22.11 -1.00 8.85
N MET A 84 -21.64 -1.50 7.71
CA MET A 84 -22.49 -2.01 6.64
C MET A 84 -23.01 -3.43 6.89
N LEU A 85 -22.22 -4.31 7.51
CA LEU A 85 -22.49 -5.76 7.59
C LEU A 85 -22.59 -6.28 9.03
N GLY A 86 -22.37 -5.44 10.02
CA GLY A 86 -22.36 -5.83 11.43
C GLY A 86 -21.29 -6.88 11.71
N ARG A 87 -21.66 -7.90 12.50
CA ARG A 87 -20.73 -8.96 12.95
C ARG A 87 -20.18 -9.81 11.80
N THR A 88 -20.87 -9.86 10.66
CA THR A 88 -20.48 -10.61 9.46
C THR A 88 -19.13 -10.16 8.92
N ALA A 89 -18.80 -8.86 9.05
CA ALA A 89 -17.53 -8.29 8.58
C ALA A 89 -16.30 -8.93 9.25
N ARG A 90 -16.43 -9.49 10.46
CA ARG A 90 -15.31 -10.08 11.21
C ARG A 90 -14.75 -11.37 10.57
N ALA A 91 -15.55 -12.04 9.75
CA ALA A 91 -15.14 -13.26 9.06
C ALA A 91 -14.38 -12.98 7.75
N ILE A 92 -14.39 -11.72 7.27
CA ILE A 92 -13.72 -11.28 6.05
C ILE A 92 -12.23 -11.10 6.33
N TRP A 93 -11.38 -11.55 5.41
CA TRP A 93 -9.94 -11.28 5.48
C TRP A 93 -9.65 -9.89 4.95
N ILE A 94 -9.63 -8.89 5.82
CA ILE A 94 -9.25 -7.50 5.50
C ILE A 94 -7.86 -7.24 6.07
N LEU A 95 -6.81 -7.39 5.26
CA LEU A 95 -5.43 -7.48 5.71
C LEU A 95 -4.48 -6.72 4.79
N THR A 96 -3.26 -6.47 5.25
CA THR A 96 -2.16 -6.14 4.33
C THR A 96 -1.62 -7.41 3.67
N PHE A 97 -0.86 -7.27 2.57
CA PHE A 97 -0.16 -8.40 1.93
C PHE A 97 0.65 -9.22 2.95
N HIS A 98 1.47 -8.54 3.75
CA HIS A 98 2.31 -9.17 4.78
C HIS A 98 1.48 -9.88 5.85
N ALA A 99 0.36 -9.28 6.30
CA ALA A 99 -0.49 -9.91 7.30
C ALA A 99 -1.22 -11.15 6.75
N ALA A 100 -1.68 -11.11 5.49
CA ALA A 100 -2.25 -12.26 4.81
C ALA A 100 -1.23 -13.38 4.65
N CYS A 101 -0.04 -13.06 4.12
CA CYS A 101 1.07 -13.99 3.96
C CYS A 101 1.52 -14.61 5.29
N GLY A 102 1.72 -13.79 6.32
CA GLY A 102 2.07 -14.27 7.65
C GLY A 102 1.04 -15.27 8.19
N ARG A 103 -0.26 -14.98 8.01
CA ARG A 103 -1.34 -15.89 8.43
C ARG A 103 -1.36 -17.20 7.62
N MET A 104 -1.13 -17.14 6.31
CA MET A 104 -1.01 -18.32 5.46
C MET A 104 0.21 -19.17 5.85
N LEU A 105 1.37 -18.54 6.04
CA LEU A 105 2.60 -19.20 6.46
C LEU A 105 2.49 -19.85 7.84
N ARG A 106 1.66 -19.34 8.76
CA ARG A 106 1.42 -20.07 10.02
C ARG A 106 0.88 -21.50 9.77
N ALA A 107 0.13 -21.72 8.68
CA ALA A 107 -0.32 -23.06 8.29
C ALA A 107 0.66 -23.78 7.35
N GLU A 108 1.28 -23.06 6.42
CA GLU A 108 2.04 -23.69 5.32
C GLU A 108 3.56 -23.77 5.55
N ALA A 109 4.13 -22.96 6.44
CA ALA A 109 5.58 -22.92 6.69
C ALA A 109 6.23 -24.28 7.04
N PRO A 110 5.55 -25.22 7.74
CA PRO A 110 6.07 -26.59 7.94
C PRO A 110 6.46 -27.32 6.66
N ARG A 111 5.83 -27.01 5.52
CA ARG A 111 6.16 -27.61 4.21
C ARG A 111 7.54 -27.19 3.70
N LEU A 112 8.00 -26.01 4.14
CA LEU A 112 9.31 -25.45 3.82
C LEU A 112 10.36 -25.76 4.91
N GLY A 113 10.02 -26.57 5.91
CA GLY A 113 10.93 -26.94 7.01
C GLY A 113 10.98 -25.92 8.16
N TYR A 114 10.19 -24.85 8.11
CA TYR A 114 10.02 -23.92 9.22
C TYR A 114 9.00 -24.45 10.23
N ARG A 115 9.09 -24.03 11.49
CA ARG A 115 8.01 -24.25 12.46
C ARG A 115 6.96 -23.15 12.30
N SER A 116 5.69 -23.48 12.53
CA SER A 116 4.58 -22.51 12.46
C SER A 116 4.72 -21.36 13.45
N THR A 117 5.55 -21.48 14.49
CA THR A 117 5.82 -20.47 15.54
C THR A 117 6.98 -19.53 15.21
N PHE A 118 7.37 -19.39 13.93
CA PHE A 118 8.46 -18.50 13.52
C PHE A 118 8.34 -17.06 14.04
N THR A 119 9.48 -16.44 14.30
CA THR A 119 9.57 -15.02 14.71
C THR A 119 9.71 -14.14 13.48
N ILE A 120 9.01 -13.01 13.45
CA ILE A 120 9.16 -12.02 12.37
C ILE A 120 10.17 -10.97 12.84
N TYR A 121 11.28 -10.85 12.15
CA TYR A 121 12.33 -9.88 12.48
C TYR A 121 11.98 -8.49 11.97
N ASP A 122 12.13 -7.48 12.83
CA ASP A 122 12.00 -6.09 12.44
C ASP A 122 13.24 -5.58 11.70
N GLN A 123 13.21 -4.33 11.22
CA GLN A 123 14.33 -3.77 10.48
C GLN A 123 15.62 -3.71 11.33
N ALA A 124 15.54 -3.44 12.63
CA ALA A 124 16.72 -3.35 13.47
C ALA A 124 17.37 -4.72 13.64
N ASP A 125 16.56 -5.77 13.83
CA ASP A 125 17.03 -7.14 13.91
C ASP A 125 17.65 -7.60 12.58
N GLN A 126 17.01 -7.31 11.45
CA GLN A 126 17.54 -7.63 10.13
C GLN A 126 18.93 -7.00 9.91
N ILE A 127 19.09 -5.72 10.22
CA ILE A 127 20.37 -5.02 10.11
C ILE A 127 21.45 -5.61 11.04
N ARG A 128 21.07 -6.03 12.26
CA ARG A 128 22.01 -6.70 13.19
C ARG A 128 22.49 -8.03 12.63
N VAL A 129 21.60 -8.85 12.06
CA VAL A 129 21.99 -10.13 11.46
C VAL A 129 22.92 -9.90 10.26
N VAL A 130 22.60 -8.95 9.38
CA VAL A 130 23.46 -8.59 8.23
C VAL A 130 24.84 -8.14 8.70
N LYS A 131 24.91 -7.28 9.72
CA LYS A 131 26.19 -6.85 10.31
C LYS A 131 27.01 -8.04 10.81
N ALA A 132 26.39 -8.96 11.53
CA ALA A 132 27.06 -10.15 12.04
C ALA A 132 27.46 -11.14 10.93
N CYS A 133 26.79 -11.12 9.75
CA CYS A 133 27.21 -11.90 8.57
C CYS A 133 28.44 -11.27 7.92
N LEU A 134 28.48 -9.94 7.80
CA LEU A 134 29.64 -9.21 7.27
C LEU A 134 30.90 -9.46 8.12
N GLU A 135 30.75 -9.44 9.45
CA GLU A 135 31.85 -9.71 10.39
C GLU A 135 32.37 -11.16 10.24
N GLU A 136 31.47 -12.15 10.14
CA GLU A 136 31.88 -13.56 9.93
C GLU A 136 32.61 -13.77 8.60
N LEU A 137 32.17 -13.10 7.53
CA LEU A 137 32.79 -13.16 6.21
C LEU A 137 34.03 -12.27 6.07
N GLY A 138 34.47 -11.60 7.15
CA GLY A 138 35.65 -10.73 7.15
C GLY A 138 35.51 -9.50 6.22
N ARG A 139 34.30 -8.98 6.04
CA ARG A 139 33.99 -7.84 5.16
C ARG A 139 33.98 -6.53 5.95
N ASP A 140 34.68 -5.51 5.46
CA ASP A 140 34.78 -4.20 6.11
C ASP A 140 33.42 -3.46 6.11
N PRO A 141 32.81 -3.19 7.29
CA PRO A 141 31.52 -2.50 7.39
C PRO A 141 31.53 -1.05 6.90
N LYS A 142 32.71 -0.41 6.77
CA LYS A 142 32.82 0.94 6.20
C LYS A 142 32.63 0.94 4.68
N ARG A 143 33.11 -0.12 4.01
CA ARG A 143 32.94 -0.32 2.57
C ARG A 143 31.60 -0.97 2.24
N PHE A 144 31.15 -1.89 3.09
CA PHE A 144 29.90 -2.63 2.95
C PHE A 144 28.97 -2.31 4.11
N THR A 145 28.23 -1.22 3.99
CA THR A 145 27.34 -0.81 5.09
C THR A 145 26.22 -1.85 5.26
N PRO A 146 25.90 -2.30 6.50
CA PRO A 146 24.84 -3.28 6.72
C PRO A 146 23.49 -2.87 6.13
N ARG A 147 23.15 -1.57 6.17
CA ARG A 147 21.94 -1.02 5.56
C ARG A 147 21.96 -1.11 4.03
N GLY A 148 23.10 -0.84 3.39
CA GLY A 148 23.23 -0.94 1.94
C GLY A 148 23.09 -2.39 1.46
N ILE A 149 23.75 -3.33 2.14
CA ILE A 149 23.65 -4.76 1.83
C ILE A 149 22.22 -5.28 2.03
N HIS A 150 21.60 -4.95 3.16
CA HIS A 150 20.21 -5.32 3.43
C HIS A 150 19.24 -4.78 2.37
N ALA A 151 19.41 -3.54 1.91
CA ALA A 151 18.59 -2.99 0.84
C ALA A 151 18.70 -3.80 -0.47
N GLN A 152 19.89 -4.31 -0.82
CA GLN A 152 20.06 -5.17 -1.99
C GLN A 152 19.36 -6.53 -1.81
N ILE A 153 19.46 -7.13 -0.61
CA ILE A 153 18.75 -8.37 -0.27
C ILE A 153 17.24 -8.17 -0.37
N SER A 154 16.72 -7.08 0.22
CA SER A 154 15.29 -6.75 0.17
C SER A 154 14.80 -6.56 -1.27
N ASN A 155 15.56 -5.85 -2.11
CA ASN A 155 15.25 -5.70 -3.53
C ASN A 155 15.24 -7.04 -4.29
N ALA A 156 16.15 -7.96 -3.95
CA ALA A 156 16.18 -9.30 -4.53
C ALA A 156 14.92 -10.10 -4.16
N LYS A 157 14.57 -10.13 -2.86
CA LYS A 157 13.37 -10.82 -2.35
C LYS A 157 12.07 -10.27 -2.95
N ASN A 158 11.95 -8.95 -3.08
CA ASN A 158 10.79 -8.30 -3.70
C ASN A 158 10.63 -8.64 -5.20
N ARG A 159 11.69 -9.14 -5.84
CA ARG A 159 11.71 -9.67 -7.20
C ARG A 159 11.72 -11.21 -7.25
N LEU A 160 11.47 -11.88 -6.12
CA LEU A 160 11.50 -13.33 -5.97
C LEU A 160 12.84 -13.97 -6.37
N VAL A 161 13.95 -13.26 -6.16
CA VAL A 161 15.30 -13.75 -6.44
C VAL A 161 15.91 -14.27 -5.15
N GLY A 162 16.02 -15.59 -5.02
CA GLY A 162 16.71 -16.24 -3.90
C GLY A 162 18.24 -16.20 -3.98
N PRO A 163 18.94 -16.66 -2.92
CA PRO A 163 20.40 -16.59 -2.83
C PRO A 163 21.13 -17.20 -4.03
N ASP A 164 20.75 -18.41 -4.45
CA ASP A 164 21.38 -19.11 -5.58
C ASP A 164 21.21 -18.34 -6.90
N ALA A 165 19.99 -17.83 -7.15
CA ALA A 165 19.68 -17.06 -8.34
C ALA A 165 20.36 -15.68 -8.33
N TYR A 166 20.57 -15.09 -7.16
CA TYR A 166 21.32 -13.85 -7.01
C TYR A 166 22.81 -14.08 -7.29
N MET A 167 23.40 -15.16 -6.73
CA MET A 167 24.79 -15.55 -6.97
C MET A 167 25.09 -15.75 -8.47
N ALA A 168 24.16 -16.34 -9.21
CA ALA A 168 24.30 -16.52 -10.66
C ALA A 168 24.31 -15.20 -11.48
N ARG A 169 23.91 -14.07 -10.88
CA ARG A 169 23.83 -12.76 -11.53
C ARG A 169 24.96 -11.81 -11.10
N VAL A 170 25.91 -12.29 -10.30
CA VAL A 170 27.03 -11.48 -9.81
C VAL A 170 27.82 -10.92 -10.99
N SER A 171 27.97 -9.60 -11.02
CA SER A 171 28.70 -8.88 -12.07
C SER A 171 29.88 -8.06 -11.54
N SER A 172 29.94 -7.88 -10.21
CA SER A 172 30.94 -7.06 -9.54
C SER A 172 31.36 -7.66 -8.20
N PHE A 173 32.50 -7.20 -7.67
CA PHE A 173 32.93 -7.57 -6.32
C PHE A 173 31.92 -7.15 -5.23
N TYR A 174 31.18 -6.07 -5.47
CA TYR A 174 30.12 -5.66 -4.57
C TYR A 174 28.98 -6.68 -4.57
N ASP A 175 28.50 -7.08 -5.76
CA ASP A 175 27.45 -8.09 -5.90
C ASP A 175 27.85 -9.43 -5.30
N GLN A 176 29.11 -9.86 -5.48
CA GLN A 176 29.66 -11.07 -4.88
C GLN A 176 29.53 -11.02 -3.34
N THR A 177 29.87 -9.87 -2.75
CA THR A 177 29.74 -9.67 -1.30
C THR A 177 28.28 -9.70 -0.85
N VAL A 178 27.37 -9.10 -1.62
CA VAL A 178 25.92 -9.19 -1.32
C VAL A 178 25.45 -10.64 -1.39
N ALA A 179 25.84 -11.39 -2.41
CA ALA A 179 25.41 -12.78 -2.62
C ALA A 179 25.84 -13.70 -1.47
N GLU A 180 27.10 -13.63 -1.05
CA GLU A 180 27.62 -14.41 0.08
C GLU A 180 26.94 -14.03 1.40
N VAL A 181 26.74 -12.72 1.63
CA VAL A 181 26.01 -12.25 2.82
C VAL A 181 24.57 -12.71 2.78
N TYR A 182 23.91 -12.69 1.62
CA TYR A 182 22.52 -13.10 1.48
C TYR A 182 22.34 -14.59 1.80
N GLU A 183 23.20 -15.45 1.27
CA GLU A 183 23.17 -16.88 1.56
C GLU A 183 23.32 -17.15 3.07
N LEU A 184 24.33 -16.55 3.71
CA LEU A 184 24.57 -16.70 5.14
C LEU A 184 23.42 -16.13 5.97
N TYR A 185 22.90 -14.97 5.57
CA TYR A 185 21.77 -14.29 6.21
C TYR A 185 20.53 -15.18 6.21
N GLN A 186 20.15 -15.74 5.05
CA GLN A 186 18.97 -16.59 4.94
C GLN A 186 19.13 -17.89 5.75
N ARG A 187 20.33 -18.48 5.75
CA ARG A 187 20.65 -19.65 6.58
C ARG A 187 20.50 -19.36 8.07
N ARG A 188 20.95 -18.19 8.53
CA ARG A 188 20.80 -17.78 9.93
C ARG A 188 19.33 -17.57 10.31
N LEU A 189 18.54 -16.89 9.47
CA LEU A 189 17.10 -16.75 9.68
C LEU A 189 16.42 -18.11 9.82
N PHE A 190 16.67 -19.03 8.88
CA PHE A 190 16.12 -20.38 8.90
C PHE A 190 16.47 -21.14 10.19
N ASN A 191 17.75 -21.16 10.58
CA ASN A 191 18.22 -21.85 11.79
C ASN A 191 17.61 -21.27 13.07
N SER A 192 17.37 -19.96 13.11
CA SER A 192 16.68 -19.28 14.21
C SER A 192 15.17 -19.44 14.16
N ASN A 193 14.62 -20.15 13.16
CA ASN A 193 13.18 -20.21 12.88
C ASN A 193 12.57 -18.81 12.83
N ALA A 194 13.25 -17.92 12.11
CA ALA A 194 12.87 -16.54 11.91
C ALA A 194 12.64 -16.28 10.41
N VAL A 195 11.82 -15.29 10.13
CA VAL A 195 11.57 -14.74 8.80
C VAL A 195 11.63 -13.23 8.89
N ASP A 196 12.05 -12.55 7.83
CA ASP A 196 11.90 -11.10 7.73
C ASP A 196 10.58 -10.70 7.03
N PHE A 197 10.37 -9.40 6.82
CA PHE A 197 9.16 -8.91 6.15
C PHE A 197 9.07 -9.38 4.70
N ASP A 198 10.17 -9.36 3.95
CA ASP A 198 10.17 -9.75 2.54
C ASP A 198 10.00 -11.27 2.37
N ASP A 199 10.52 -12.06 3.32
CA ASP A 199 10.31 -13.52 3.42
C ASP A 199 8.83 -13.88 3.55
N LEU A 200 8.01 -13.05 4.21
CA LEU A 200 6.57 -13.32 4.28
C LEU A 200 5.99 -13.45 2.87
N LEU A 201 6.37 -12.56 1.94
CA LEU A 201 5.91 -12.61 0.55
C LEU A 201 6.60 -13.76 -0.19
N MET A 202 7.93 -13.78 -0.17
CA MET A 202 8.72 -14.72 -0.96
C MET A 202 8.44 -16.19 -0.60
N LEU A 203 8.42 -16.54 0.69
CA LEU A 203 8.14 -17.91 1.14
C LEU A 203 6.68 -18.30 0.90
N THR A 204 5.74 -17.35 0.95
CA THR A 204 4.34 -17.65 0.61
C THR A 204 4.22 -17.96 -0.87
N VAL A 205 4.87 -17.19 -1.74
CA VAL A 205 4.90 -17.52 -3.18
C VAL A 205 5.55 -18.88 -3.39
N GLU A 206 6.71 -19.12 -2.78
CA GLU A 206 7.45 -20.38 -2.90
C GLU A 206 6.59 -21.59 -2.49
N VAL A 207 5.86 -21.52 -1.36
CA VAL A 207 5.04 -22.64 -0.91
C VAL A 207 3.85 -22.90 -1.84
N LEU A 208 3.23 -21.86 -2.40
CA LEU A 208 2.12 -22.02 -3.34
C LEU A 208 2.56 -22.50 -4.72
N GLU A 209 3.80 -22.22 -5.14
CA GLU A 209 4.37 -22.75 -6.38
C GLU A 209 4.81 -24.20 -6.24
N ARG A 210 5.44 -24.55 -5.11
CA ARG A 210 6.00 -25.89 -4.88
C ARG A 210 4.97 -26.92 -4.45
N PHE A 211 3.90 -26.52 -3.76
CA PHE A 211 2.91 -27.42 -3.17
C PHE A 211 1.50 -27.09 -3.70
N PRO A 212 1.05 -27.73 -4.80
CA PRO A 212 -0.26 -27.48 -5.40
C PRO A 212 -1.42 -27.64 -4.41
N GLU A 213 -1.35 -28.56 -3.46
CA GLU A 213 -2.38 -28.77 -2.44
C GLU A 213 -2.50 -27.59 -1.47
N ALA A 214 -1.40 -26.90 -1.18
CA ALA A 214 -1.43 -25.67 -0.39
C ALA A 214 -2.08 -24.56 -1.21
N ARG A 215 -1.73 -24.45 -2.50
CA ARG A 215 -2.33 -23.48 -3.42
C ARG A 215 -3.85 -23.68 -3.57
N GLU A 216 -4.30 -24.89 -3.86
CA GLU A 216 -5.71 -25.24 -4.03
C GLU A 216 -6.52 -24.93 -2.78
N ARG A 217 -5.98 -25.21 -1.58
CA ARG A 217 -6.63 -24.86 -0.31
C ARG A 217 -6.95 -23.37 -0.23
N TRP A 218 -6.00 -22.51 -0.59
CA TRP A 218 -6.18 -21.06 -0.50
C TRP A 218 -6.99 -20.49 -1.67
N GLN A 219 -6.91 -21.08 -2.86
CA GLN A 219 -7.78 -20.74 -3.99
C GLN A 219 -9.25 -21.03 -3.67
N GLN A 220 -9.55 -22.22 -3.12
CA GLN A 220 -10.89 -22.58 -2.66
C GLN A 220 -11.38 -21.70 -1.51
N ALA A 221 -10.47 -21.28 -0.63
CA ALA A 221 -10.80 -20.38 0.46
C ALA A 221 -11.06 -18.94 -0.01
N PHE A 222 -10.44 -18.48 -1.09
CA PHE A 222 -10.55 -17.09 -1.57
C PHE A 222 -11.14 -17.04 -2.97
N ARG A 223 -12.47 -17.15 -3.04
CA ARG A 223 -13.20 -17.01 -4.30
C ARG A 223 -13.13 -15.58 -4.86
N TYR A 224 -13.09 -14.56 -3.99
CA TYR A 224 -13.02 -13.16 -4.40
C TYR A 224 -11.81 -12.48 -3.76
N ILE A 225 -10.97 -11.87 -4.61
CA ILE A 225 -9.77 -11.17 -4.17
C ILE A 225 -9.90 -9.70 -4.57
N LEU A 226 -9.88 -8.81 -3.59
CA LEU A 226 -9.94 -7.37 -3.78
C LEU A 226 -8.60 -6.76 -3.36
N VAL A 227 -8.05 -5.86 -4.17
CA VAL A 227 -6.76 -5.23 -3.91
C VAL A 227 -6.89 -3.72 -4.05
N ASP A 228 -6.55 -3.00 -2.99
CA ASP A 228 -6.43 -1.53 -2.97
C ASP A 228 -4.99 -1.09 -3.24
N GLU A 229 -4.82 0.13 -3.75
CA GLU A 229 -3.54 0.73 -4.15
C GLU A 229 -2.68 -0.20 -5.03
N TYR A 230 -3.31 -0.79 -6.05
CA TYR A 230 -2.68 -1.80 -6.91
C TYR A 230 -1.42 -1.29 -7.64
N GLN A 231 -1.32 0.01 -7.89
CA GLN A 231 -0.15 0.63 -8.51
C GLN A 231 1.14 0.48 -7.68
N ASP A 232 1.01 0.27 -6.37
CA ASP A 232 2.15 0.19 -5.45
C ASP A 232 2.61 -1.26 -5.22
N THR A 233 2.07 -2.21 -5.99
CA THR A 233 2.44 -3.62 -5.88
C THR A 233 3.83 -3.89 -6.45
N ASN A 234 4.62 -4.71 -5.76
CA ASN A 234 5.88 -5.24 -6.28
C ASN A 234 5.67 -6.60 -6.99
N HIS A 235 6.73 -7.12 -7.61
CA HIS A 235 6.66 -8.38 -8.35
C HIS A 235 6.23 -9.59 -7.47
N ALA A 236 6.72 -9.69 -6.24
CA ALA A 236 6.33 -10.76 -5.32
C ALA A 236 4.83 -10.73 -4.95
N GLN A 237 4.31 -9.55 -4.63
CA GLN A 237 2.88 -9.34 -4.33
C GLN A 237 2.01 -9.64 -5.55
N TYR A 238 2.44 -9.18 -6.72
CA TYR A 238 1.77 -9.44 -7.97
C TYR A 238 1.72 -10.96 -8.29
N ARG A 239 2.85 -11.66 -8.14
CA ARG A 239 2.91 -13.12 -8.36
C ARG A 239 2.02 -13.89 -7.39
N LEU A 240 1.99 -13.47 -6.12
CA LEU A 240 1.08 -14.03 -5.12
C LEU A 240 -0.39 -13.92 -5.58
N LEU A 241 -0.80 -12.75 -6.08
CA LEU A 241 -2.16 -12.56 -6.59
C LEU A 241 -2.46 -13.48 -7.77
N GLN A 242 -1.54 -13.64 -8.72
CA GLN A 242 -1.73 -14.57 -9.83
C GLN A 242 -1.96 -16.01 -9.36
N LEU A 243 -1.20 -16.45 -8.36
CA LEU A 243 -1.32 -17.81 -7.81
C LEU A 243 -2.65 -18.01 -7.10
N LEU A 244 -3.10 -17.04 -6.30
CA LEU A 244 -4.36 -17.12 -5.56
C LEU A 244 -5.59 -16.98 -6.47
N ALA A 245 -5.47 -16.17 -7.52
CA ALA A 245 -6.60 -15.85 -8.39
C ALA A 245 -6.81 -16.82 -9.55
N SER A 246 -5.83 -17.68 -9.88
CA SER A 246 -5.85 -18.42 -11.15
C SER A 246 -7.03 -19.39 -11.32
N GLU A 247 -7.62 -19.89 -10.23
CA GLU A 247 -8.80 -20.78 -10.25
C GLU A 247 -10.09 -20.01 -10.60
N HIS A 248 -10.45 -19.02 -9.77
CA HIS A 248 -11.74 -18.33 -9.88
C HIS A 248 -11.69 -17.06 -10.75
N ARG A 249 -10.51 -16.46 -10.89
CA ARG A 249 -10.24 -15.25 -11.68
C ARG A 249 -11.05 -14.01 -11.29
N ASN A 250 -11.69 -14.03 -10.12
CA ASN A 250 -12.44 -12.91 -9.56
C ASN A 250 -11.53 -11.95 -8.79
N VAL A 251 -10.64 -11.28 -9.54
CA VAL A 251 -9.75 -10.24 -9.02
C VAL A 251 -10.36 -8.88 -9.28
N PHE A 252 -10.53 -8.10 -8.22
CA PHE A 252 -10.94 -6.72 -8.28
C PHE A 252 -9.81 -5.83 -7.79
N ALA A 253 -9.09 -5.20 -8.71
CA ALA A 253 -7.98 -4.31 -8.41
C ALA A 253 -8.44 -2.85 -8.51
N VAL A 254 -8.14 -2.04 -7.51
CA VAL A 254 -8.34 -0.59 -7.55
C VAL A 254 -6.98 0.07 -7.43
N GLY A 255 -6.72 1.03 -8.31
CA GLY A 255 -5.46 1.75 -8.27
C GLY A 255 -5.48 3.01 -9.13
N ASP A 256 -4.41 3.78 -9.00
CA ASP A 256 -4.14 4.93 -9.84
C ASP A 256 -2.68 4.89 -10.32
N PRO A 257 -2.39 4.61 -11.61
CA PRO A 257 -1.01 4.63 -12.09
C PRO A 257 -0.34 6.00 -11.90
N ASP A 258 -1.12 7.10 -11.90
CA ASP A 258 -0.61 8.46 -11.71
C ASP A 258 -0.19 8.74 -10.24
N GLN A 259 -0.46 7.81 -9.31
CA GLN A 259 -0.10 7.90 -7.89
C GLN A 259 0.97 6.90 -7.44
N SER A 260 1.61 6.17 -8.37
CA SER A 260 2.69 5.25 -8.02
C SER A 260 3.93 6.01 -7.55
N VAL A 261 4.13 6.11 -6.23
CA VAL A 261 5.25 6.86 -5.62
C VAL A 261 6.25 5.96 -4.90
N TYR A 262 6.02 4.65 -4.83
CA TYR A 262 6.87 3.69 -4.10
C TYR A 262 7.85 2.88 -4.97
N SER A 263 8.21 3.37 -6.16
CA SER A 263 9.17 2.67 -7.05
C SER A 263 10.52 2.38 -6.38
N PHE A 264 10.99 3.28 -5.51
CA PHE A 264 12.21 3.09 -4.70
C PHE A 264 12.13 1.94 -3.68
N ARG A 265 10.92 1.41 -3.42
CA ARG A 265 10.66 0.23 -2.58
C ARG A 265 10.32 -1.01 -3.42
N GLY A 266 10.53 -0.95 -4.73
CA GLY A 266 10.30 -2.06 -5.65
C GLY A 266 8.89 -2.16 -6.20
N ALA A 267 8.02 -1.15 -5.99
CA ALA A 267 6.75 -1.09 -6.71
C ALA A 267 6.99 -1.05 -8.22
N ASP A 268 6.21 -1.83 -8.96
CA ASP A 268 6.32 -1.94 -10.41
C ASP A 268 5.03 -1.44 -11.06
N ILE A 269 5.12 -0.26 -11.68
CA ILE A 269 3.98 0.38 -12.35
C ILE A 269 3.47 -0.47 -13.52
N SER A 270 4.30 -1.35 -14.11
CA SER A 270 3.85 -2.23 -15.17
C SER A 270 2.73 -3.16 -14.70
N ASN A 271 2.67 -3.53 -13.42
CA ASN A 271 1.63 -4.40 -12.87
C ASN A 271 0.22 -3.86 -13.13
N ILE A 272 0.02 -2.55 -12.91
CA ILE A 272 -1.28 -1.91 -13.16
C ILE A 272 -1.49 -1.58 -14.65
N LEU A 273 -0.42 -1.24 -15.38
CA LEU A 273 -0.51 -0.91 -16.80
C LEU A 273 -0.85 -2.14 -17.66
N ASP A 274 -0.33 -3.30 -17.27
CA ASP A 274 -0.42 -4.56 -17.99
C ASP A 274 -1.49 -5.51 -17.46
N PHE A 275 -2.35 -5.05 -16.54
CA PHE A 275 -3.36 -5.89 -15.90
C PHE A 275 -4.21 -6.68 -16.90
N GLU A 276 -4.61 -6.07 -18.03
CA GLU A 276 -5.43 -6.73 -19.05
C GLU A 276 -4.67 -7.84 -19.81
N ARG A 277 -3.34 -7.73 -19.92
CA ARG A 277 -2.49 -8.79 -20.50
C ARG A 277 -2.47 -10.00 -19.58
N ASP A 278 -2.37 -9.74 -18.28
CA ASP A 278 -2.08 -10.78 -17.30
C ASP A 278 -3.35 -11.43 -16.73
N PHE A 279 -4.47 -10.73 -16.81
CA PHE A 279 -5.81 -11.25 -16.54
C PHE A 279 -6.68 -11.15 -17.80
N PRO A 280 -6.55 -12.08 -18.78
CA PRO A 280 -7.25 -11.99 -20.06
C PRO A 280 -8.77 -11.86 -19.94
N GLY A 281 -9.36 -10.87 -20.60
CA GLY A 281 -10.79 -10.58 -20.47
C GLY A 281 -11.13 -9.70 -19.26
N ALA A 282 -10.12 -9.05 -18.66
CA ALA A 282 -10.34 -8.02 -17.67
C ALA A 282 -11.17 -6.86 -18.23
N ALA A 283 -12.19 -6.47 -17.48
CA ALA A 283 -12.86 -5.20 -17.70
C ALA A 283 -12.06 -4.07 -17.01
N THR A 284 -12.20 -2.85 -17.54
CA THR A 284 -11.58 -1.66 -16.97
C THR A 284 -12.64 -0.56 -16.81
N ILE A 285 -12.76 -0.02 -15.60
CA ILE A 285 -13.71 1.06 -15.29
C ILE A 285 -12.93 2.25 -14.72
N ALA A 286 -13.16 3.45 -15.26
CA ALA A 286 -12.54 4.67 -14.77
C ALA A 286 -13.47 5.42 -13.80
N LEU A 287 -12.94 5.82 -12.64
CA LEU A 287 -13.63 6.69 -11.68
C LEU A 287 -13.03 8.10 -11.76
N GLU A 288 -13.69 8.97 -12.51
CA GLU A 288 -13.22 10.32 -12.84
C GLU A 288 -13.82 11.42 -11.96
N GLN A 289 -15.02 11.21 -11.42
CA GLN A 289 -15.65 12.16 -10.50
C GLN A 289 -14.91 12.16 -9.15
N ASN A 290 -14.37 13.31 -8.77
CA ASN A 290 -13.69 13.57 -7.51
C ASN A 290 -14.65 14.22 -6.51
N TYR A 291 -14.64 13.71 -5.28
CA TYR A 291 -15.50 14.17 -4.18
C TYR A 291 -14.75 14.93 -3.08
N ARG A 292 -13.49 15.30 -3.32
CA ARG A 292 -12.57 15.88 -2.33
C ARG A 292 -12.17 17.33 -2.66
N SER A 293 -11.94 17.63 -3.92
CA SER A 293 -11.28 18.84 -4.40
C SER A 293 -12.15 19.57 -5.40
N THR A 294 -11.95 20.89 -5.52
CA THR A 294 -12.65 21.76 -6.47
C THR A 294 -12.01 21.71 -7.86
N ASN A 295 -12.69 22.23 -8.88
CA ASN A 295 -12.17 22.18 -10.25
C ASN A 295 -10.89 23.00 -10.46
N ALA A 296 -10.62 24.05 -9.68
CA ALA A 296 -9.35 24.78 -9.76
C ALA A 296 -8.15 23.88 -9.38
N ILE A 297 -8.26 23.14 -8.26
CA ILE A 297 -7.23 22.19 -7.84
C ILE A 297 -7.08 21.05 -8.85
N LEU A 298 -8.20 20.49 -9.31
CA LEU A 298 -8.18 19.40 -10.29
C LEU A 298 -7.66 19.85 -11.65
N GLY A 299 -7.94 21.09 -12.06
CA GLY A 299 -7.39 21.69 -13.28
C GLY A 299 -5.87 21.72 -13.24
N ALA A 300 -5.29 22.21 -12.13
CA ALA A 300 -3.84 22.20 -11.92
C ALA A 300 -3.28 20.77 -11.90
N ALA A 301 -3.92 19.84 -11.18
CA ALA A 301 -3.47 18.44 -11.10
C ALA A 301 -3.49 17.74 -12.47
N ASN A 302 -4.59 17.89 -13.22
CA ASN A 302 -4.75 17.34 -14.58
C ASN A 302 -3.68 17.91 -15.54
N ALA A 303 -3.47 19.22 -15.52
CA ALA A 303 -2.48 19.88 -16.38
C ALA A 303 -1.05 19.43 -16.10
N VAL A 304 -0.69 19.20 -14.83
CA VAL A 304 0.64 18.69 -14.47
C VAL A 304 0.81 17.25 -14.95
N ILE A 305 -0.16 16.36 -14.66
CA ILE A 305 -0.02 14.93 -14.94
C ILE A 305 -0.08 14.58 -16.44
N GLU A 306 -0.67 15.44 -17.27
CA GLU A 306 -0.71 15.29 -18.73
C GLU A 306 0.68 15.27 -19.39
N ASN A 307 1.71 15.76 -18.71
CA ASN A 307 3.09 15.73 -19.20
C ASN A 307 3.75 14.33 -19.11
N ASN A 308 3.13 13.38 -18.40
CA ASN A 308 3.64 12.01 -18.26
C ASN A 308 3.29 11.15 -19.49
N ARG A 309 4.26 10.36 -19.99
CA ARG A 309 4.11 9.56 -21.23
C ARG A 309 3.42 8.21 -21.03
N GLU A 310 3.76 7.48 -19.97
CA GLU A 310 3.25 6.13 -19.71
C GLU A 310 2.09 6.19 -18.72
N ARG A 311 0.89 6.45 -19.25
CA ARG A 311 -0.33 6.55 -18.43
C ARG A 311 -1.55 5.95 -19.12
N LYS A 312 -2.50 5.47 -18.33
CA LYS A 312 -3.86 5.21 -18.81
C LYS A 312 -4.66 6.52 -18.78
N PRO A 313 -5.29 6.95 -19.89
CA PRO A 313 -6.01 8.23 -19.94
C PRO A 313 -7.11 8.30 -18.89
N LYS A 314 -7.14 9.41 -18.16
CA LYS A 314 -8.26 9.81 -17.29
C LYS A 314 -8.23 11.30 -17.06
N ARG A 315 -9.39 11.90 -16.83
CA ARG A 315 -9.51 13.32 -16.47
C ARG A 315 -10.42 13.50 -15.26
N LEU A 316 -9.89 14.07 -14.18
CA LEU A 316 -10.67 14.26 -12.96
C LEU A 316 -11.55 15.52 -13.06
N PHE A 317 -12.78 15.43 -12.58
CA PHE A 317 -13.72 16.56 -12.48
C PHE A 317 -14.47 16.54 -11.14
N SER A 318 -15.03 17.66 -10.72
CA SER A 318 -15.75 17.80 -9.45
C SER A 318 -17.08 18.54 -9.60
N GLU A 319 -18.07 18.11 -8.81
CA GLU A 319 -19.36 18.80 -8.65
C GLU A 319 -19.35 19.82 -7.50
N LEU A 320 -18.22 19.97 -6.77
CA LEU A 320 -18.07 20.98 -5.72
C LEU A 320 -17.96 22.41 -6.28
N GLY A 321 -17.89 22.57 -7.60
CA GLY A 321 -17.66 23.84 -8.29
C GLY A 321 -16.17 24.19 -8.43
N ASP A 322 -15.90 25.40 -8.89
CA ASP A 322 -14.55 25.81 -9.26
C ASP A 322 -13.65 26.10 -8.06
N GLY A 323 -14.22 26.60 -6.97
CA GLY A 323 -13.49 26.95 -5.76
C GLY A 323 -12.52 28.12 -5.97
N GLU A 324 -11.62 28.30 -5.01
CA GLU A 324 -10.58 29.32 -5.10
C GLU A 324 -9.44 28.90 -6.04
N PRO A 325 -8.85 29.83 -6.81
CA PRO A 325 -7.69 29.54 -7.65
C PRO A 325 -6.50 29.03 -6.85
N VAL A 326 -5.75 28.08 -7.43
CA VAL A 326 -4.45 27.66 -6.88
C VAL A 326 -3.47 28.82 -6.97
N GLN A 327 -2.83 29.17 -5.85
CA GLN A 327 -1.86 30.25 -5.77
C GLN A 327 -0.43 29.69 -5.81
N ALA A 328 0.45 30.37 -6.52
CA ALA A 328 1.90 30.13 -6.52
C ALA A 328 2.60 31.41 -6.09
N ILE A 329 3.44 31.31 -5.06
CA ILE A 329 4.05 32.47 -4.41
C ILE A 329 5.56 32.26 -4.39
N GLU A 330 6.28 33.22 -4.96
CA GLU A 330 7.73 33.27 -4.92
C GLU A 330 8.18 34.12 -3.73
N VAL A 331 9.16 33.63 -3.00
CA VAL A 331 9.72 34.25 -1.81
C VAL A 331 11.24 34.24 -1.89
N GLU A 332 11.89 35.12 -1.14
CA GLU A 332 13.33 35.38 -1.27
C GLU A 332 14.21 34.21 -0.78
N ASP A 333 13.81 33.56 0.32
CA ASP A 333 14.56 32.48 0.96
C ASP A 333 13.64 31.53 1.76
N GLU A 334 14.22 30.44 2.31
CA GLU A 334 13.46 29.45 3.09
C GLU A 334 12.86 30.01 4.39
N HIS A 335 13.46 31.07 4.95
CA HIS A 335 12.94 31.72 6.15
C HIS A 335 11.75 32.62 5.82
N ALA A 336 11.76 33.26 4.64
CA ALA A 336 10.64 34.02 4.11
C ALA A 336 9.48 33.09 3.77
N GLU A 337 9.74 31.93 3.16
CA GLU A 337 8.74 30.87 2.94
C GLU A 337 8.08 30.46 4.25
N ALA A 338 8.88 30.12 5.27
CA ALA A 338 8.36 29.67 6.55
C ALA A 338 7.54 30.76 7.28
N ARG A 339 7.98 32.04 7.22
CA ARG A 339 7.21 33.17 7.76
C ARG A 339 5.90 33.38 7.01
N PHE A 340 5.93 33.28 5.69
CA PHE A 340 4.74 33.39 4.86
C PHE A 340 3.71 32.30 5.21
N VAL A 341 4.15 31.04 5.24
CA VAL A 341 3.28 29.89 5.59
C VAL A 341 2.70 30.04 6.99
N ALA A 342 3.51 30.42 7.98
CA ALA A 342 3.03 30.58 9.35
C ALA A 342 2.02 31.75 9.49
N ALA A 343 2.25 32.87 8.80
CA ALA A 343 1.31 33.99 8.74
C ALA A 343 -0.01 33.58 8.06
N GLU A 344 0.05 32.82 6.98
CA GLU A 344 -1.15 32.35 6.27
C GLU A 344 -1.96 31.35 7.12
N ILE A 345 -1.29 30.45 7.84
CA ILE A 345 -1.95 29.56 8.82
C ILE A 345 -2.67 30.38 9.88
N ALA A 346 -2.00 31.38 10.47
CA ALA A 346 -2.60 32.25 11.48
C ALA A 346 -3.83 32.98 10.92
N HIS A 347 -3.72 33.54 9.72
CA HIS A 347 -4.81 34.24 9.04
C HIS A 347 -6.02 33.32 8.77
N LEU A 348 -5.80 32.10 8.29
CA LEU A 348 -6.88 31.12 8.07
C LEU A 348 -7.57 30.73 9.38
N VAL A 349 -6.79 30.54 10.46
CA VAL A 349 -7.33 30.19 11.78
C VAL A 349 -8.11 31.37 12.39
N GLU A 350 -7.62 32.60 12.25
CA GLU A 350 -8.34 33.81 12.67
C GLU A 350 -9.67 33.98 11.92
N ASN A 351 -9.72 33.57 10.65
CA ASN A 351 -10.94 33.53 9.84
C ASN A 351 -11.85 32.32 10.13
N GLY A 352 -11.53 31.51 11.15
CA GLY A 352 -12.39 30.47 11.69
C GLY A 352 -12.10 29.06 11.18
N LEU A 353 -11.05 28.85 10.37
CA LEU A 353 -10.63 27.51 9.97
C LEU A 353 -9.97 26.78 11.15
N SER A 354 -10.20 25.47 11.28
CA SER A 354 -9.47 24.70 12.30
C SER A 354 -8.01 24.51 11.86
N ALA A 355 -7.07 24.67 12.78
CA ALA A 355 -5.67 24.30 12.52
C ALA A 355 -5.51 22.83 12.08
N SER A 356 -6.45 21.96 12.45
CA SER A 356 -6.46 20.54 12.04
C SER A 356 -6.89 20.31 10.59
N GLU A 357 -7.46 21.32 9.93
CA GLU A 357 -7.85 21.31 8.52
C GLU A 357 -6.73 21.80 7.59
N ILE A 358 -5.61 22.27 8.16
CA ILE A 358 -4.47 22.80 7.42
C ILE A 358 -3.32 21.79 7.43
N ALA A 359 -2.72 21.56 6.26
CA ALA A 359 -1.58 20.65 6.10
C ALA A 359 -0.48 21.31 5.28
N VAL A 360 0.77 21.15 5.72
CA VAL A 360 1.97 21.61 5.00
C VAL A 360 2.74 20.39 4.50
N PHE A 361 2.90 20.29 3.18
CA PHE A 361 3.64 19.21 2.53
C PHE A 361 5.00 19.69 2.05
N TYR A 362 6.01 18.85 2.21
CA TYR A 362 7.38 19.10 1.76
C TYR A 362 8.01 17.84 1.19
N ARG A 363 9.03 18.00 0.33
CA ARG A 363 9.64 16.89 -0.42
C ARG A 363 10.56 16.03 0.44
N THR A 364 11.25 16.64 1.40
CA THR A 364 12.24 15.98 2.27
C THR A 364 12.09 16.42 3.73
N ASN A 365 12.36 15.52 4.68
CA ASN A 365 12.27 15.80 6.12
C ASN A 365 13.28 16.84 6.64
N ALA A 366 14.24 17.26 5.82
CA ALA A 366 15.17 18.35 6.15
C ALA A 366 14.49 19.72 6.07
N GLN A 367 13.49 19.87 5.18
CA GLN A 367 12.73 21.13 5.01
C GLN A 367 11.85 21.46 6.21
N SER A 368 11.46 20.46 7.01
CA SER A 368 10.61 20.68 8.18
C SER A 368 11.27 21.59 9.22
N ARG A 369 12.60 21.59 9.34
CA ARG A 369 13.33 22.30 10.40
C ARG A 369 13.01 23.80 10.43
N VAL A 370 13.12 24.47 9.29
CA VAL A 370 12.94 25.92 9.20
C VAL A 370 11.47 26.30 9.45
N LEU A 371 10.53 25.48 8.97
CA LEU A 371 9.11 25.61 9.23
C LEU A 371 8.79 25.44 10.73
N GLU A 372 9.28 24.38 11.35
CA GLU A 372 9.09 24.10 12.78
C GLU A 372 9.62 25.25 13.65
N ASP A 373 10.82 25.77 13.35
CA ASP A 373 11.42 26.88 14.10
C ASP A 373 10.57 28.16 14.04
N VAL A 374 9.98 28.48 12.88
CA VAL A 374 9.12 29.66 12.73
C VAL A 374 7.76 29.46 13.38
N LEU A 375 7.13 28.29 13.19
CA LEU A 375 5.85 27.96 13.82
C LEU A 375 5.93 28.04 15.34
N VAL A 376 7.02 27.53 15.95
CA VAL A 376 7.27 27.66 17.40
C VAL A 376 7.42 29.12 17.81
N ARG A 377 8.21 29.92 17.08
CA ARG A 377 8.43 31.34 17.41
C ARG A 377 7.18 32.20 17.32
N GLN A 378 6.20 31.78 16.51
CA GLN A 378 4.93 32.46 16.32
C GLN A 378 3.78 31.82 17.11
N ASP A 379 4.09 30.89 18.02
CA ASP A 379 3.09 30.17 18.84
C ASP A 379 2.00 29.46 18.01
N VAL A 380 2.31 29.03 16.78
CA VAL A 380 1.40 28.29 15.92
C VAL A 380 1.48 26.79 16.26
N PRO A 381 0.38 26.16 16.71
CA PRO A 381 0.39 24.74 17.07
C PRO A 381 0.55 23.87 15.82
N TYR A 382 1.41 22.85 15.90
CA TYR A 382 1.64 21.92 14.79
C TYR A 382 1.86 20.48 15.27
N GLN A 383 1.70 19.55 14.35
CA GLN A 383 2.03 18.14 14.51
C GLN A 383 2.82 17.65 13.29
N VAL A 384 3.93 16.95 13.54
CA VAL A 384 4.70 16.28 12.48
C VAL A 384 4.22 14.85 12.34
N ILE A 385 3.95 14.40 11.11
CA ILE A 385 3.53 13.04 10.78
C ILE A 385 4.71 12.29 10.15
N GLY A 386 5.00 11.08 10.64
CA GLY A 386 5.99 10.19 10.00
C GLY A 386 7.45 10.38 10.44
N GLY A 387 7.70 11.12 11.52
CA GLY A 387 9.02 11.24 12.15
C GLY A 387 8.94 11.86 13.54
N PRO A 388 9.97 11.69 14.41
CA PRO A 388 10.07 12.45 15.65
C PRO A 388 10.18 13.95 15.31
N ARG A 389 9.70 14.83 16.23
CA ARG A 389 9.88 16.28 16.10
C ARG A 389 11.37 16.58 15.86
N PHE A 390 11.70 17.66 15.15
CA PHE A 390 13.12 17.97 14.89
C PHE A 390 13.97 17.93 16.18
N TYR A 391 13.46 18.51 17.28
CA TYR A 391 14.07 18.54 18.61
C TYR A 391 14.13 17.19 19.35
N GLU A 392 13.49 16.16 18.82
CA GLU A 392 13.45 14.80 19.40
C GLU A 392 14.32 13.80 18.61
N ARG A 393 14.95 14.23 17.51
CA ARG A 393 15.85 13.38 16.70
C ARG A 393 17.13 13.05 17.49
N ALA A 394 17.54 11.79 17.42
CA ALA A 394 18.70 11.28 18.16
C ALA A 394 20.04 11.91 17.73
N GLU A 395 20.12 12.48 16.53
CA GLU A 395 21.28 13.25 16.06
C GLU A 395 21.29 14.73 16.49
N ILE A 396 20.17 15.25 17.02
CA ILE A 396 20.00 16.63 17.48
C ILE A 396 20.09 16.73 19.01
N LYS A 397 19.78 15.64 19.74
CA LYS A 397 20.15 15.43 21.15
C LYS A 397 21.63 15.06 21.27
#